data_AF-A0A1J5SRU5-F1
#
_entry.id   AF-A0A1J5SRU5-F1
#
_cell.length_a   1.000
_cell.length_b   1.000
_cell.length_c   1.000
_cell.angle_alpha   90.00
_cell.angle_beta   90.00
_cell.angle_gamma   90.00
#
_symmetry.space_group_name_H-M   'P 1'
#
loop_
_entity.id
_entity.type
_entity.pdbx_description
1 polymer ?
#
loop_
_entity_poly.entity_id
_entity_poly.type
_entity_poly.pdbx_seq_one_letter_code
_entity_poly.pdbx_strand_id
1 'polypeptide(L)'
;MVSVNIREEIPSFSFSGESHRIFIEGRGFDFISFDVYNNSTASLNLINLDDPLFTILDFQEPRVIYVVSRLGQKDLILQGCIFKSIDGSKSQLSYSKIQTES
;
A
#
# COMPACT_ATOMS: atom_id res chain seq x y z
N MET A 1 1.68 34.02 9.96
CA MET A 1 1.03 32.78 9.49
C MET A 1 1.81 32.31 8.28
N VAL A 2 2.62 31.26 8.45
CA VAL A 2 3.31 30.65 7.31
C VAL A 2 2.33 29.67 6.71
N SER A 3 1.81 30.00 5.52
CA SER A 3 1.02 29.07 4.74
C SER A 3 1.90 27.88 4.41
N VAL A 4 1.63 26.75 5.05
CA VAL A 4 2.25 25.47 4.73
C VAL A 4 1.81 25.16 3.30
N ASN A 5 2.71 25.36 2.36
CA ASN A 5 2.56 24.91 0.99
C ASN A 5 2.64 23.38 1.05
N ILE A 6 1.49 22.73 1.26
CA ILE A 6 1.36 21.28 1.12
C ILE A 6 1.57 21.06 -0.37
N ARG A 7 2.83 20.86 -0.77
CA ARG A 7 3.11 20.18 -2.03
C ARG A 7 2.46 18.82 -1.84
N GLU A 8 1.31 18.62 -2.46
CA GLU A 8 0.75 17.28 -2.63
C GLU A 8 1.88 16.45 -3.22
N GLU A 9 2.48 15.58 -2.40
CA GLU A 9 3.58 14.74 -2.85
C GLU A 9 3.03 13.86 -3.96
N ILE A 10 3.62 13.99 -5.14
CA ILE A 10 3.20 13.21 -6.30
C ILE A 10 3.66 11.77 -6.06
N PRO A 11 2.75 10.78 -6.08
CA PRO A 11 3.14 9.39 -5.91
C PRO A 11 4.08 8.96 -7.04
N SER A 12 5.09 8.18 -6.68
CA SER A 12 6.01 7.56 -7.65
C SER A 12 5.35 6.40 -8.39
N PHE A 13 4.42 5.72 -7.73
CA PHE A 13 3.56 4.71 -8.32
C PHE A 13 2.13 4.87 -7.81
N SER A 14 1.16 4.71 -8.70
CA SER A 14 -0.26 4.70 -8.37
C SER A 14 -0.93 3.51 -9.02
N PHE A 15 -1.65 2.74 -8.22
CA PHE A 15 -2.39 1.57 -8.67
C PHE A 15 -3.87 1.72 -8.34
N SER A 16 -4.71 1.33 -9.30
CA SER A 16 -6.15 1.16 -9.08
C SER A 16 -6.44 -0.31 -8.80
N GLY A 17 -7.30 -0.57 -7.82
CA GLY A 17 -7.76 -1.93 -7.57
C GLY A 17 -8.71 -2.49 -8.63
N GLU A 18 -9.19 -1.66 -9.57
CA GLU A 18 -9.87 -2.15 -10.78
C GLU A 18 -8.90 -2.97 -11.65
N SER A 19 -7.63 -2.57 -11.70
CA SER A 19 -6.60 -3.20 -12.53
C SER A 19 -5.60 -4.06 -11.77
N HIS A 20 -5.53 -3.92 -10.44
CA HIS A 20 -4.54 -4.62 -9.60
C HIS A 20 -5.16 -5.24 -8.36
N ARG A 21 -4.42 -6.16 -7.75
CA ARG A 21 -4.68 -6.74 -6.43
C ARG A 21 -3.39 -6.73 -5.63
N ILE A 22 -3.48 -6.51 -4.32
CA ILE A 22 -2.31 -6.66 -3.44
C ILE A 22 -2.28 -8.04 -2.82
N PHE A 23 -1.08 -8.56 -2.57
CA PHE A 23 -0.89 -9.80 -1.81
C PHE A 23 0.00 -9.53 -0.61
N ILE A 24 -0.44 -9.98 0.56
CA ILE A 24 0.27 -9.91 1.83
C ILE A 24 0.31 -11.33 2.38
N GLU A 25 1.51 -11.86 2.63
CA GLU A 25 1.71 -13.23 3.14
C GLU A 25 0.96 -14.31 2.31
N GLY A 26 0.94 -14.12 0.99
CA GLY A 26 0.27 -15.03 0.06
C GLY A 26 -1.25 -14.89 -0.01
N ARG A 27 -1.87 -14.02 0.80
CA ARG A 27 -3.30 -13.72 0.76
C ARG A 27 -3.56 -12.49 -0.11
N GLY A 28 -4.51 -12.59 -1.03
CA GLY A 28 -4.87 -11.50 -1.93
C GLY A 28 -5.97 -10.61 -1.35
N PHE A 29 -5.81 -9.29 -1.47
CA PHE A 29 -6.78 -8.29 -1.01
C PHE A 29 -7.14 -7.34 -2.14
N ASP A 30 -8.44 -7.12 -2.32
CA ASP A 30 -8.95 -6.09 -3.21
C ASP A 30 -8.91 -4.72 -2.51
N PHE A 31 -8.65 -3.68 -3.27
CA PHE A 31 -8.50 -2.32 -2.78
C PHE A 31 -9.12 -1.32 -3.77
N ILE A 32 -9.22 -0.05 -3.41
CA ILE A 32 -9.70 1.03 -4.26
C ILE A 32 -8.50 1.70 -4.95
N SER A 33 -7.56 2.20 -4.15
CA SER A 33 -6.34 2.84 -4.64
C SER A 33 -5.13 2.51 -3.77
N PHE A 34 -3.96 2.47 -4.38
CA PHE A 34 -2.69 2.29 -3.69
C PHE A 34 -1.63 3.21 -4.28
N ASP A 35 -1.22 4.20 -3.49
CA ASP A 35 -0.25 5.23 -3.87
C ASP A 35 1.03 5.05 -3.09
N VAL A 36 2.17 5.01 -3.79
CA VAL A 36 3.49 4.79 -3.22
C VAL A 36 4.36 6.01 -3.49
N TYR A 37 4.82 6.66 -2.43
CA TYR A 37 5.61 7.89 -2.48
C TYR A 37 7.10 7.57 -2.30
N ASN A 38 7.99 8.39 -2.87
CA ASN A 38 9.44 8.18 -2.80
C ASN A 38 10.05 8.42 -1.40
N ASN A 39 9.26 8.89 -0.44
CA ASN A 39 9.69 9.21 0.92
C ASN A 39 9.48 8.05 1.91
N SER A 40 9.44 6.81 1.42
CA SER A 40 9.21 5.60 2.24
C SER A 40 7.82 5.50 2.87
N THR A 41 6.83 6.20 2.31
CA THR A 41 5.42 6.12 2.72
C THR A 41 4.52 5.65 1.58
N ALA A 42 3.39 5.05 1.92
CA ALA A 42 2.35 4.71 0.96
C ALA A 42 0.96 4.76 1.59
N SER A 43 -0.01 5.16 0.76
CA SER A 43 -1.42 5.30 1.10
C SER A 43 -2.20 4.15 0.45
N LEU A 44 -2.85 3.32 1.25
CA LEU A 44 -3.65 2.19 0.79
C LEU A 44 -5.12 2.41 1.17
N ASN A 45 -5.99 2.49 0.17
CA ASN A 45 -7.43 2.59 0.39
C ASN A 45 -8.08 1.24 0.07
N LEU A 46 -8.56 0.53 1.07
CA LEU A 46 -9.14 -0.82 0.95
C LEU A 46 -10.62 -0.75 0.56
N ILE A 47 -11.17 -1.82 -0.02
CA ILE A 47 -12.63 -1.88 -0.28
C ILE A 47 -13.38 -2.13 1.02
N ASN A 48 -12.91 -3.12 1.79
CA ASN A 48 -13.40 -3.45 3.13
C ASN A 48 -12.21 -3.87 3.98
N LEU A 49 -12.21 -3.48 5.25
CA LEU A 49 -11.35 -4.09 6.24
C LEU A 49 -11.99 -5.43 6.63
N ASP A 50 -11.79 -6.46 5.81
CA ASP A 50 -12.22 -7.79 6.17
C ASP A 50 -11.41 -8.28 7.39
N ASP A 51 -12.01 -9.10 8.26
CA ASP A 51 -11.36 -9.75 9.41
C ASP A 51 -9.95 -10.32 9.12
N PRO A 52 -9.68 -10.96 7.96
CA PRO A 52 -8.36 -11.48 7.64
C PRO A 52 -7.29 -10.39 7.56
N LEU A 53 -7.65 -9.18 7.10
CA LEU A 53 -6.68 -8.09 7.05
C LEU A 53 -6.36 -7.62 8.46
N PHE A 54 -7.35 -7.48 9.35
CA PHE A 54 -7.09 -7.10 10.75
C PHE A 54 -6.15 -8.05 11.49
N THR A 55 -6.22 -9.36 11.19
CA THR A 55 -5.25 -10.33 11.75
C THR A 55 -3.82 -10.14 11.23
N ILE A 56 -3.66 -9.45 10.12
CA ILE A 56 -2.40 -9.15 9.42
C ILE A 56 -1.99 -7.68 9.66
N LEU A 57 -2.80 -6.88 10.35
CA LEU A 57 -2.49 -5.49 10.64
C LEU A 57 -1.83 -5.36 12.02
N ASP A 58 -0.83 -6.20 12.29
CA ASP A 58 0.06 -5.94 13.41
C ASP A 58 0.95 -4.73 13.06
N PHE A 59 0.73 -3.62 13.77
CA PHE A 59 1.43 -2.34 13.58
C PHE A 59 2.93 -2.40 13.94
N GLN A 60 3.43 -3.53 14.45
CA GLN A 60 4.83 -3.72 14.81
C GLN A 60 5.58 -4.64 13.86
N GLU A 61 4.90 -5.56 13.16
CA GLU A 61 5.57 -6.55 12.33
C GLU A 61 5.74 -6.08 10.87
N PRO A 62 6.97 -6.08 10.33
CA PRO A 62 7.23 -5.72 8.95
C PRO A 62 6.75 -6.81 7.98
N ARG A 63 6.02 -6.41 6.93
CA ARG A 63 5.45 -7.31 5.92
C ARG A 63 5.98 -7.03 4.53
N VAL A 64 5.71 -7.95 3.61
CA VAL A 64 5.96 -7.76 2.17
C VAL A 64 4.62 -7.65 1.46
N ILE A 65 4.46 -6.58 0.68
CA ILE A 65 3.29 -6.33 -0.15
C ILE A 65 3.70 -6.51 -1.61
N TYR A 66 3.03 -7.42 -2.31
CA TYR A 66 3.13 -7.56 -3.76
C TYR A 66 1.96 -6.85 -4.42
N VAL A 67 2.22 -6.03 -5.42
CA VAL A 67 1.20 -5.44 -6.29
C VAL A 67 1.23 -6.21 -7.60
N VAL A 68 0.10 -6.82 -7.93
CA VAL A 68 -0.03 -7.71 -9.08
C VAL A 68 -1.20 -7.22 -9.91
N SER A 69 -0.99 -6.97 -11.21
CA SER A 69 -2.08 -6.69 -12.13
C SER A 69 -3.06 -7.86 -12.17
N ARG A 70 -4.32 -7.59 -12.51
CA ARG A 70 -5.33 -8.64 -12.71
C ARG A 70 -5.01 -9.57 -13.89
N LEU A 71 -4.05 -9.20 -14.73
CA LEU A 71 -3.49 -10.06 -15.78
C LEU A 71 -2.42 -11.04 -15.25
N GLY A 72 -2.05 -10.93 -13.97
CA GLY A 72 -1.08 -11.81 -13.29
C GLY A 72 0.36 -11.31 -13.33
N GLN A 73 0.62 -10.12 -13.88
CA GLN A 73 1.96 -9.52 -13.88
C GLN A 73 2.27 -8.90 -12.52
N LYS A 74 3.45 -9.18 -11.96
CA LYS A 74 3.92 -8.54 -10.73
C LYS A 74 4.57 -7.21 -11.10
N ASP A 75 3.96 -6.12 -10.69
CA ASP A 75 4.42 -4.78 -11.07
C ASP A 75 5.30 -4.15 -9.99
N LEU A 76 5.01 -4.45 -8.72
CA LEU A 76 5.74 -3.86 -7.59
C LEU A 76 5.83 -4.80 -6.40
N ILE A 77 6.95 -4.75 -5.69
CA ILE A 77 7.15 -5.38 -4.40
C ILE A 77 7.59 -4.29 -3.42
N LEU A 78 6.83 -4.09 -2.34
CA LEU A 78 7.23 -3.29 -1.20
C LEU A 78 7.65 -4.22 -0.05
N GLN A 79 8.80 -3.96 0.54
CA GLN A 79 9.35 -4.78 1.64
C GLN A 79 9.49 -3.95 2.92
N GLY A 80 9.29 -4.62 4.06
CA GLY A 80 9.33 -3.95 5.37
C GLY A 80 8.16 -3.00 5.57
N CYS A 81 7.00 -3.35 5.03
CA CYS A 81 5.76 -2.59 5.16
C CYS A 81 5.26 -2.68 6.60
N ILE A 82 5.10 -1.53 7.26
CA ILE A 82 4.55 -1.42 8.60
C ILE A 82 3.38 -0.44 8.53
N PHE A 83 2.20 -0.90 8.93
CA PHE A 83 1.02 -0.03 9.04
C PHE A 83 1.25 1.00 10.15
N LYS A 84 0.87 2.25 9.90
CA LYS A 84 1.04 3.39 10.81
C LYS A 84 -0.27 3.90 11.34
N SER A 85 -1.30 3.93 10.49
CA SER A 85 -2.65 4.31 10.89
C SER A 85 -3.67 3.66 9.98
N ILE A 86 -4.86 3.43 10.52
CA ILE A 86 -6.03 2.95 9.79
C ILE A 86 -7.19 3.84 10.21
N ASP A 87 -7.80 4.51 9.25
CA ASP A 87 -8.98 5.36 9.42
C ASP A 87 -10.04 4.91 8.42
N GLY A 88 -10.97 4.07 8.90
CA GLY A 88 -11.90 3.34 8.03
C GLY A 88 -11.14 2.56 6.96
N SER A 89 -11.50 2.73 5.69
CA SER A 89 -10.83 2.04 4.59
C SER A 89 -9.41 2.54 4.29
N LYS A 90 -9.01 3.71 4.81
CA LYS A 90 -7.75 4.35 4.48
C LYS A 90 -6.67 3.93 5.46
N SER A 91 -5.59 3.40 4.93
CA SER A 91 -4.42 2.97 5.67
C SER A 91 -3.19 3.76 5.22
N GLN A 92 -2.39 4.16 6.18
CA GLN A 92 -1.04 4.69 5.95
C GLN A 92 -0.03 3.65 6.38
N LEU A 93 1.01 3.48 5.58
CA LEU A 93 2.06 2.51 5.84
C LEU A 93 3.42 3.08 5.46
N SER A 94 4.45 2.69 6.21
CA SER A 94 5.84 2.94 5.87
C SER A 94 6.43 1.69 5.23
N TYR A 95 7.38 1.84 4.32
CA TYR A 95 8.12 0.72 3.76
C TYR A 95 9.64 0.99 3.82
N SER A 96 10.45 -0.07 3.72
CA SER A 96 11.92 0.03 3.77
C SER A 96 12.58 -0.06 2.40
N LYS A 97 11.94 -0.76 1.46
CA LYS A 97 12.50 -1.00 0.12
C LYS A 97 11.39 -1.22 -0.91
N ILE A 98 11.65 -0.74 -2.12
CA ILE A 98 10.86 -1.00 -3.33
C ILE A 98 11.68 -1.87 -4.28
N GLN A 99 11.02 -2.80 -4.96
CA GLN A 99 11.53 -3.53 -6.09
C GLN A 99 10.48 -3.55 -7.20
N THR A 100 10.86 -3.12 -8.40
CA THR A 100 10.09 -3.26 -9.64
C THR A 100 10.64 -4.45 -10.42
N GLU A 101 9.80 -5.27 -11.02
CA GLU A 101 10.28 -6.24 -12.01
C GLU A 101 10.49 -5.49 -13.34
N SER A 102 11.73 -5.50 -13.85
CA SER A 102 12.14 -4.89 -15.13
C SER A 102 11.88 -5.83 -16.30
#